data_AF-A0A6S6U9Y3-F1
#
_entry.id   AF-A0A6S6U9Y3-F1
#
_cell.length_a   1.000
_cell.length_b   1.000
_cell.length_c   1.000
_cell.angle_alpha   90.00
_cell.angle_beta   90.00
_cell.angle_gamma   90.00
#
_symmetry.space_group_name_H-M   'P 1'
#
loop_
_entity.id
_entity.type
_entity.pdbx_description
1 polymer ?
#
loop_
_entity_poly.entity_id
_entity_poly.type
_entity_poly.pdbx_seq_one_letter_code
_entity_poly.pdbx_strand_id
1 'polypeptide(L)'
;MAQIYLTSFEFYSHNKLQLWYSNGTYSVIELNQDSGKIVWTRKNFIKHTGIVLGICLSSGREFYIHNHPSPGKATVVDTYNFARGNDIYYEKEECINTPNEVIAIGLNAVIKGVKYKLITQNCQHFTSQACENKNKSEGIDTLVALGLSIFAVSAIGVAVAAASK
;
A
#
# COMPACT_ATOMS: atom_id res chain seq x y z
N MET A 1 -15.67 21.75 5.66
CA MET A 1 -14.23 22.05 5.84
C MET A 1 -13.49 21.55 4.61
N ALA A 2 -12.57 22.33 4.05
CA ALA A 2 -11.75 21.89 2.91
C ALA A 2 -10.84 20.73 3.34
N GLN A 3 -10.66 19.75 2.45
CA GLN A 3 -9.75 18.62 2.70
C GLN A 3 -8.30 19.11 2.65
N ILE A 4 -7.52 18.85 3.70
CA ILE A 4 -6.07 19.12 3.73
C ILE A 4 -5.36 17.94 3.06
N TYR A 5 -4.46 18.22 2.11
CA TYR A 5 -3.64 17.23 1.42
C TYR A 5 -2.19 17.70 1.25
N LEU A 6 -1.28 16.74 1.06
CA LEU A 6 0.14 16.98 0.81
C LEU A 6 0.32 17.57 -0.59
N THR A 7 1.10 18.65 -0.71
CA THR A 7 1.37 19.34 -1.98
C THR A 7 2.79 19.15 -2.48
N SER A 8 3.76 19.11 -1.57
CA SER A 8 5.18 18.95 -1.91
C SER A 8 5.95 18.36 -0.73
N PHE A 9 7.16 17.89 -1.00
CA PHE A 9 8.12 17.45 0.01
C PHE A 9 9.55 17.77 -0.43
N GLU A 10 10.47 17.80 0.53
CA GLU A 10 11.89 18.06 0.30
C GLU A 10 12.72 17.30 1.33
N PHE A 11 13.74 16.59 0.88
CA PHE A 11 14.79 16.06 1.73
C PHE A 11 15.83 17.16 1.94
N TYR A 12 16.14 17.47 3.21
CA TYR A 12 17.15 18.46 3.54
C TYR A 12 18.01 18.00 4.72
N SER A 13 19.11 18.73 4.96
CA SER A 13 20.26 18.31 5.79
C SER A 13 19.90 17.58 7.09
N HIS A 14 20.79 16.66 7.51
CA HIS A 14 20.72 15.93 8.78
C HIS A 14 19.50 15.00 8.92
N ASN A 15 19.22 14.17 7.91
CA ASN A 15 18.13 13.18 7.95
C ASN A 15 16.75 13.81 8.16
N LYS A 16 16.48 14.96 7.53
CA LYS A 16 15.18 15.64 7.65
C LYS A 16 14.42 15.63 6.34
N LEU A 17 13.10 15.51 6.49
CA LEU A 17 12.14 15.55 5.40
C LEU A 17 11.04 16.55 5.77
N GLN A 18 10.85 17.57 4.95
CA GLN A 18 9.75 18.52 5.11
C GLN A 18 8.58 18.09 4.24
N LEU A 19 7.37 18.16 4.79
CA LEU A 19 6.11 17.90 4.12
C LEU A 19 5.27 19.18 4.14
N TRP A 20 4.85 19.71 3.00
CA TRP A 20 3.96 20.88 2.93
C TRP A 20 2.55 20.48 2.55
N TYR A 21 1.57 21.12 3.19
CA TYR A 21 0.16 20.85 2.98
C TYR A 21 -0.58 22.03 2.35
N SER A 22 -1.69 21.72 1.68
CA SER A 22 -2.57 22.67 0.98
C SER A 22 -3.11 23.84 1.83
N ASN A 23 -3.07 23.74 3.16
CA ASN A 23 -3.49 24.81 4.07
C ASN A 23 -2.33 25.73 4.52
N GLY A 24 -1.15 25.61 3.92
CA GLY A 24 0.05 26.37 4.27
C GLY A 24 0.83 25.85 5.48
N THR A 25 0.36 24.78 6.12
CA THR A 25 1.10 24.14 7.23
C THR A 25 2.17 23.18 6.70
N TYR A 26 3.09 22.78 7.58
CA TYR A 26 4.11 21.79 7.26
C TYR A 26 4.36 20.83 8.44
N SER A 27 4.94 19.67 8.13
CA SER A 27 5.51 18.75 9.12
C SER A 27 6.97 18.52 8.81
N VAL A 28 7.79 18.39 9.85
CA VAL A 28 9.19 17.96 9.73
C VAL A 28 9.30 16.56 10.28
N ILE A 29 9.74 15.64 9.42
CA ILE A 29 10.02 14.26 9.76
C ILE A 29 11.53 14.10 9.93
N GLU A 30 11.94 13.56 11.07
CA GLU A 30 13.28 13.05 11.30
C GLU A 30 13.34 11.60 10.83
N LEU A 31 14.16 11.36 9.81
CA LEU A 31 14.41 10.04 9.26
C LEU A 31 15.32 9.26 10.21
N ASN A 32 15.04 7.97 10.39
CA ASN A 32 15.75 7.07 11.28
C ASN A 32 16.17 5.79 10.54
N GLN A 33 16.71 4.80 11.26
CA GLN A 33 17.13 3.52 10.67
C GLN A 33 15.99 2.69 10.07
N ASP A 34 14.73 3.04 10.33
CA ASP A 34 13.55 2.34 9.88
C ASP A 34 12.84 3.06 8.73
N SER A 35 13.17 4.33 8.48
CA SER A 35 12.70 5.10 7.32
C SER A 35 12.90 4.33 6.01
N GLY A 36 11.87 4.31 5.18
CA GLY A 36 11.85 3.59 3.90
C GLY A 36 11.56 2.10 4.01
N LYS A 37 11.57 1.49 5.20
CA LYS A 37 11.19 0.07 5.36
C LYS A 37 9.70 -0.14 5.15
N ILE A 38 9.37 -1.33 4.67
CA ILE A 38 7.97 -1.77 4.57
C ILE A 38 7.55 -2.37 5.90
N VAL A 39 6.40 -1.90 6.39
CA VAL A 39 5.72 -2.43 7.56
C VAL A 39 4.35 -2.94 7.20
N TRP A 40 3.79 -3.79 8.05
CA TRP A 40 2.42 -4.22 7.94
C TRP A 40 1.75 -4.35 9.30
N THR A 41 0.43 -4.26 9.28
CA THR A 41 -0.42 -4.53 10.42
C THR A 41 -1.61 -5.39 9.95
N ARG A 42 -2.26 -6.10 10.88
CA ARG A 42 -3.41 -6.94 10.56
C ARG A 42 -4.70 -6.14 10.76
N LYS A 43 -5.46 -5.93 9.68
CA LYS A 43 -6.79 -5.28 9.75
C LYS A 43 -7.84 -6.22 9.17
N ASN A 44 -8.82 -6.61 9.98
CA ASN A 44 -9.90 -7.53 9.57
C ASN A 44 -9.37 -8.78 8.84
N PHE A 45 -8.33 -9.40 9.39
CA PHE A 45 -7.64 -10.58 8.84
C PHE A 45 -6.84 -10.35 7.53
N ILE A 46 -6.79 -9.13 7.01
CA ILE A 46 -6.03 -8.78 5.80
C ILE A 46 -4.74 -8.05 6.20
N LYS A 47 -3.65 -8.35 5.50
CA LYS A 47 -2.37 -7.66 5.64
C LYS A 47 -2.47 -6.25 5.06
N HIS A 48 -2.26 -5.25 5.90
CA HIS A 48 -2.29 -3.83 5.53
C HIS A 48 -0.88 -3.26 5.61
N THR A 49 -0.25 -3.02 4.46
CA THR A 49 1.14 -2.55 4.39
C THR A 49 1.26 -1.04 4.34
N GLY A 50 2.43 -0.52 4.73
CA GLY A 50 2.83 0.87 4.62
C GLY A 50 4.35 1.01 4.54
N ILE A 51 4.82 2.23 4.27
CA ILE A 51 6.22 2.63 4.24
C ILE A 51 6.46 3.51 5.46
N VAL A 52 7.49 3.22 6.26
CA VAL A 52 7.89 4.07 7.38
C VAL A 52 8.49 5.36 6.83
N LEU A 53 8.01 6.52 7.31
CA LEU A 53 8.63 7.81 7.02
C LEU A 53 9.71 8.15 8.03
N GLY A 54 9.41 7.99 9.32
CA GLY A 54 10.25 8.44 10.44
C GLY A 54 9.42 9.15 11.51
N ILE A 55 10.07 9.91 12.39
CA ILE A 55 9.41 10.58 13.52
C ILE A 55 9.05 12.02 13.18
N CYS A 56 7.78 12.37 13.33
CA CYS A 56 7.34 13.76 13.17
C CYS A 56 7.74 14.59 14.40
N LEU A 57 8.61 15.58 14.21
CA LEU A 57 9.22 16.35 15.30
C LEU A 57 8.21 17.11 16.17
N SER A 58 7.08 17.55 15.60
CA SER A 58 6.07 18.29 16.36
C SER A 58 5.17 17.39 17.22
N SER A 59 5.05 16.11 16.87
CA SER A 59 4.14 15.18 17.55
C SER A 59 4.86 14.07 18.33
N GLY A 60 6.15 13.83 18.05
CA GLY A 60 6.91 12.71 18.60
C GLY A 60 6.43 11.33 18.12
N ARG A 61 5.58 11.27 17.09
CA ARG A 61 4.99 10.02 16.57
C ARG A 61 5.65 9.60 15.27
N GLU A 62 5.70 8.29 15.04
CA GLU A 62 6.10 7.74 13.74
C GLU A 62 5.00 7.96 12.70
N PHE A 63 5.42 8.30 11.49
CA PHE A 63 4.55 8.55 10.35
C PHE A 63 4.75 7.46 9.30
N TYR A 64 3.69 7.17 8.55
CA TYR A 64 3.66 6.11 7.54
C TYR A 64 3.00 6.63 6.26
N ILE A 65 3.48 6.15 5.12
CA ILE A 65 2.79 6.27 3.84
C ILE A 65 2.06 4.96 3.59
N HIS A 66 0.76 5.01 3.34
CA HIS A 66 0.07 3.83 2.84
C HIS A 66 -1.10 4.20 1.94
N ASN A 67 -1.48 3.25 1.09
CA ASN A 67 -2.74 3.33 0.37
C ASN A 67 -3.87 2.91 1.32
N HIS A 68 -5.02 3.58 1.29
CA HIS A 68 -6.15 3.19 2.12
C HIS A 68 -7.44 3.20 1.30
N PRO A 69 -8.34 2.20 1.49
CA PRO A 69 -9.63 2.16 0.78
C PRO A 69 -10.54 3.36 1.08
N SER A 70 -10.33 4.05 2.21
CA SER A 70 -11.00 5.31 2.55
C SER A 70 -9.98 6.31 3.13
N PRO A 71 -9.51 7.32 2.38
CA PRO A 71 -10.24 8.04 1.33
C PRO A 71 -10.10 7.49 -0.09
N GLY A 72 -9.53 6.30 -0.27
CA GLY A 72 -9.36 5.69 -1.59
C GLY A 72 -8.15 6.23 -2.35
N LYS A 73 -7.13 6.70 -1.64
CA LYS A 73 -5.85 7.18 -2.21
C LYS A 73 -4.69 6.95 -1.25
N ALA A 74 -3.47 7.04 -1.76
CA ALA A 74 -2.27 7.10 -0.93
C ALA A 74 -2.29 8.31 0.02
N THR A 75 -1.93 8.09 1.28
CA THR A 75 -1.94 9.11 2.34
C THR A 75 -0.76 8.97 3.29
N VAL A 76 -0.38 10.08 3.92
CA VAL A 76 0.52 10.11 5.09
C VAL A 76 -0.33 10.12 6.35
N VAL A 77 -0.02 9.26 7.32
CA VAL A 77 -0.73 9.15 8.60
C VAL A 77 0.24 8.89 9.75
N ASP A 78 -0.17 9.15 10.99
CA ASP A 78 0.57 8.77 12.19
C ASP A 78 0.35 7.30 12.58
N THR A 79 1.15 6.80 13.53
CA THR A 79 1.06 5.43 14.08
C THR A 79 -0.35 5.06 14.54
N TYR A 80 -1.05 5.97 15.22
CA TYR A 80 -2.40 5.69 15.73
C TYR A 80 -3.36 5.37 14.60
N ASN A 81 -3.35 6.17 13.54
CA ASN A 81 -4.20 5.97 12.36
C ASN A 81 -3.74 4.77 11.50
N PHE A 82 -2.44 4.52 11.41
CA PHE A 82 -1.90 3.38 10.68
C PHE A 82 -2.28 2.05 11.35
N ALA A 83 -1.93 1.89 12.64
CA ALA A 83 -2.10 0.66 13.39
C ALA A 83 -3.55 0.40 13.84
N ARG A 84 -4.29 1.47 14.18
CA ARG A 84 -5.63 1.38 14.80
C ARG A 84 -5.69 0.42 15.98
N GLY A 85 -4.66 0.43 16.82
CA GLY A 85 -4.54 -0.41 18.03
C GLY A 85 -4.02 -1.83 17.79
N ASN A 86 -3.60 -2.18 16.57
CA ASN A 86 -2.96 -3.46 16.27
C ASN A 86 -1.43 -3.34 16.30
N ASP A 87 -0.73 -4.46 16.44
CA ASP A 87 0.73 -4.49 16.33
C ASP A 87 1.21 -4.13 14.91
N ILE A 88 2.42 -3.58 14.85
CA ILE A 88 3.14 -3.28 13.60
C ILE A 88 4.31 -4.25 13.49
N TYR A 89 4.46 -4.83 12.30
CA TYR A 89 5.50 -5.78 11.97
C TYR A 89 6.30 -5.26 10.78
N TYR A 90 7.62 -5.42 10.81
CA TYR A 90 8.49 -5.10 9.68
C TYR A 90 8.53 -6.27 8.69
N GLU A 91 8.51 -5.97 7.40
CA GLU A 91 8.88 -6.97 6.39
C GLU A 91 10.36 -7.30 6.52
N LYS A 92 10.71 -8.57 6.31
CA LYS A 92 12.11 -9.02 6.38
C LYS A 92 12.87 -8.78 5.08
N GLU A 93 12.15 -8.63 3.97
CA GLU A 93 12.76 -8.41 2.65
C GLU A 93 13.29 -6.98 2.56
N GLU A 94 14.56 -6.84 2.18
CA GLU A 94 15.17 -5.53 1.92
C GLU A 94 14.71 -4.99 0.56
N CYS A 95 14.49 -3.67 0.51
CA CYS A 95 14.15 -2.99 -0.73
C CYS A 95 15.36 -2.89 -1.66
N ILE A 96 15.10 -3.02 -2.97
CA ILE A 96 16.10 -2.76 -4.01
C ILE A 96 16.37 -1.26 -4.09
N ASN A 97 15.31 -0.45 -3.98
CA ASN A 97 15.41 1.00 -3.93
C ASN A 97 15.95 1.46 -2.57
N THR A 98 16.75 2.54 -2.56
CA THR A 98 17.24 3.15 -1.32
C THR A 98 16.08 3.70 -0.48
N PRO A 99 16.23 3.82 0.86
CA PRO A 99 15.19 4.39 1.72
C PRO A 99 14.59 5.73 1.21
N ASN A 100 15.44 6.64 0.74
CA ASN A 100 15.00 7.93 0.23
C ASN A 100 14.20 7.79 -1.07
N GLU A 101 14.58 6.87 -1.97
CA GLU A 101 13.82 6.59 -3.19
C GLU A 101 12.46 5.96 -2.88
N VAL A 102 12.40 4.99 -1.95
CA VAL A 102 11.13 4.38 -1.52
C VAL A 102 10.17 5.44 -0.97
N ILE A 103 10.68 6.32 -0.09
CA ILE A 103 9.91 7.44 0.47
C ILE A 103 9.47 8.41 -0.63
N ALA A 104 10.37 8.79 -1.54
CA ALA A 104 10.06 9.72 -2.63
C ALA A 104 8.96 9.17 -3.55
N ILE A 105 9.03 7.89 -3.92
CA ILE A 105 7.99 7.22 -4.73
C ILE A 105 6.65 7.25 -3.97
N GLY A 106 6.67 6.91 -2.68
CA GLY A 106 5.47 6.93 -1.85
C GLY A 106 4.83 8.31 -1.75
N LEU A 107 5.60 9.36 -1.45
CA LEU A 107 5.09 10.73 -1.32
C LEU A 107 4.61 11.30 -2.66
N ASN A 108 5.29 10.97 -3.75
CA ASN A 108 4.81 11.34 -5.09
C ASN A 108 3.46 10.70 -5.41
N ALA A 109 3.20 9.48 -4.96
CA ALA A 109 1.90 8.85 -5.12
C ALA A 109 0.81 9.54 -4.27
N VAL A 110 1.16 10.01 -3.07
CA VAL A 110 0.26 10.82 -2.22
C VAL A 110 -0.09 12.13 -2.91
N ILE A 111 0.90 12.88 -3.41
CA ILE A 111 0.70 14.17 -4.10
C ILE A 111 -0.15 13.99 -5.36
N LYS A 112 0.13 12.96 -6.16
CA LYS A 112 -0.66 12.62 -7.36
C LYS A 112 -2.08 12.10 -7.03
N GLY A 113 -2.37 11.82 -5.76
CA GLY A 113 -3.65 11.25 -5.34
C GLY A 113 -3.93 9.90 -5.98
N VAL A 114 -2.91 9.04 -6.11
CA VAL A 114 -3.03 7.72 -6.73
C VAL A 114 -4.17 6.95 -6.05
N LYS A 115 -5.19 6.59 -6.84
CA LYS A 115 -6.41 5.97 -6.34
C LYS A 115 -6.18 4.51 -5.90
N TYR A 116 -6.84 4.12 -4.83
CA TYR A 116 -6.96 2.75 -4.38
C TYR A 116 -7.78 1.93 -5.38
N LYS A 117 -7.28 0.77 -5.82
CA LYS A 117 -8.06 -0.16 -6.67
C LYS A 117 -8.37 -1.43 -5.90
N LEU A 118 -9.65 -1.61 -5.57
CA LEU A 118 -10.19 -2.67 -4.70
C LEU A 118 -9.85 -4.11 -5.11
N ILE A 119 -9.59 -4.37 -6.39
CA ILE A 119 -9.53 -5.74 -6.93
C ILE A 119 -8.09 -6.13 -7.35
N THR A 120 -7.18 -5.16 -7.53
CA THR A 120 -5.85 -5.46 -8.13
C THR A 120 -4.66 -4.67 -7.54
N GLN A 121 -4.85 -3.64 -6.69
CA GLN A 121 -3.75 -2.76 -6.26
C GLN A 121 -3.95 -2.21 -4.84
N ASN A 122 -3.85 -3.09 -3.84
CA ASN A 122 -4.39 -2.83 -2.49
C ASN A 122 -3.46 -1.94 -1.64
N CYS A 123 -2.54 -2.53 -0.89
CA CYS A 123 -1.48 -1.80 -0.16
C CYS A 123 -0.13 -2.43 -0.47
N GLN A 124 -0.10 -3.76 -0.52
CA GLN A 124 1.09 -4.55 -0.86
C GLN A 124 1.66 -4.16 -2.23
N HIS A 125 0.81 -4.02 -3.24
CA HIS A 125 1.25 -3.60 -4.56
C HIS A 125 1.90 -2.22 -4.55
N PHE A 126 1.32 -1.29 -3.81
CA PHE A 126 1.87 0.05 -3.64
C PHE A 126 3.25 0.01 -2.96
N THR A 127 3.38 -0.74 -1.87
CA THR A 127 4.65 -0.88 -1.16
C THR A 127 5.70 -1.65 -1.96
N SER A 128 5.32 -2.71 -2.69
CA SER A 128 6.22 -3.47 -3.57
C SER A 128 6.66 -2.66 -4.78
N GLN A 129 5.79 -1.82 -5.36
CA GLN A 129 6.18 -0.91 -6.43
C GLN A 129 7.21 0.10 -5.93
N ALA A 130 7.02 0.65 -4.73
CA ALA A 130 7.97 1.56 -4.12
C ALA A 130 9.29 0.89 -3.73
N CYS A 131 9.25 -0.37 -3.27
CA CYS A 131 10.40 -1.11 -2.73
C CYS A 131 11.25 -1.83 -3.79
N GLU A 132 10.60 -2.46 -4.78
CA GLU A 132 11.25 -3.35 -5.75
C GLU A 132 11.07 -2.91 -7.21
N ASN A 133 10.34 -1.83 -7.49
CA ASN A 133 9.86 -1.48 -8.84
C ASN A 133 9.02 -2.58 -9.51
N LYS A 134 8.50 -3.53 -8.72
CA LYS A 134 7.71 -4.67 -9.21
C LYS A 134 6.24 -4.52 -8.86
N ASN A 135 5.41 -4.96 -9.80
CA ASN A 135 3.99 -5.17 -9.63
C ASN A 135 3.74 -6.52 -8.94
N LYS A 136 4.06 -6.68 -7.64
CA LYS A 136 3.71 -7.91 -6.90
C LYS A 136 2.19 -7.89 -6.62
N SER A 137 1.44 -8.87 -7.12
CA SER A 137 0.03 -9.08 -6.74
C SER A 137 -0.13 -10.52 -6.29
N GLU A 138 -0.07 -10.78 -4.98
CA GLU A 138 -0.33 -12.12 -4.42
C GLU A 138 -1.82 -12.52 -4.53
N GLY A 139 -2.69 -11.62 -4.99
CA GLY A 139 -4.14 -11.85 -5.09
C GLY A 139 -4.65 -12.54 -6.36
N ILE A 140 -3.81 -12.78 -7.38
CA ILE A 140 -4.25 -13.46 -8.62
C ILE A 140 -4.18 -14.99 -8.48
N ASP A 141 -3.25 -15.53 -7.69
CA ASP A 141 -3.13 -16.98 -7.52
C ASP A 141 -4.35 -17.59 -6.81
N THR A 142 -5.05 -16.83 -5.97
CA THR A 142 -6.27 -17.33 -5.30
C THR A 142 -7.52 -17.24 -6.19
N LEU A 143 -7.63 -16.22 -7.06
CA LEU A 143 -8.81 -16.05 -7.91
C LEU A 143 -8.76 -16.94 -9.17
N VAL A 144 -7.57 -17.22 -9.72
CA VAL A 144 -7.41 -18.19 -10.82
C VAL A 144 -7.64 -19.61 -10.33
N ALA A 145 -7.24 -19.94 -9.09
CA ALA A 145 -7.55 -21.23 -8.47
C ALA A 145 -9.06 -21.44 -8.19
N LEU A 146 -9.79 -20.37 -7.87
CA LEU A 146 -11.25 -20.42 -7.67
C LEU A 146 -12.06 -20.28 -8.97
N GLY A 147 -11.50 -19.66 -10.01
CA GLY A 147 -12.14 -19.47 -11.31
C GLY A 147 -12.05 -20.67 -12.26
N LEU A 148 -11.08 -21.57 -12.06
CA LEU A 148 -10.93 -22.78 -12.87
C LEU A 148 -11.71 -24.00 -12.33
N SER A 149 -12.35 -23.90 -11.16
CA SER A 149 -13.13 -25.00 -10.58
C SER A 149 -14.63 -24.98 -10.93
N ILE A 150 -15.13 -23.95 -11.64
CA ILE A 150 -16.56 -23.85 -12.02
C ILE A 150 -16.85 -24.33 -13.46
N PHE A 151 -15.85 -24.63 -14.28
CA PHE A 151 -16.05 -25.10 -15.67
C PHE A 151 -15.72 -26.57 -15.94
N ALA A 152 -15.68 -27.42 -14.91
CA ALA A 152 -15.42 -28.86 -15.06
C ALA A 152 -16.59 -29.76 -14.63
N VAL A 153 -17.84 -29.31 -14.78
CA VAL A 153 -19.01 -30.21 -14.71
C VAL A 153 -19.96 -29.94 -15.88
N SER A 154 -19.63 -30.49 -17.03
CA SER A 154 -20.64 -30.93 -18.01
C SER A 154 -20.11 -32.20 -18.68
N ALA A 155 -20.09 -33.27 -17.89
CA ALA A 155 -19.89 -34.62 -18.37
C ALA A 155 -21.27 -35.22 -18.70
N ILE A 156 -21.35 -35.86 -19.88
CA ILE A 156 -22.08 -37.11 -20.15
C ILE A 156 -23.61 -37.05 -20.35
N GLY A 157 -24.04 -37.57 -21.51
CA GLY A 157 -25.41 -37.97 -21.88
C GLY A 157 -25.98 -37.05 -22.96
N VAL A 158 -26.16 -37.46 -24.22
CA VAL A 158 -26.93 -38.62 -24.69
C VAL A 158 -26.37 -39.11 -26.03
N ALA A 159 -26.03 -40.39 -26.10
CA ALA A 159 -26.04 -41.14 -27.36
C ALA A 159 -27.29 -42.04 -27.37
N VAL A 160 -27.70 -42.42 -28.59
CA VAL A 160 -28.68 -43.46 -28.97
C VAL A 160 -30.12 -42.98 -29.20
N ALA A 161 -30.50 -42.78 -30.47
CA ALA A 161 -31.40 -43.69 -31.21
C ALA A 161 -32.06 -42.97 -32.41
N ALA A 162 -31.74 -43.36 -33.64
CA ALA A 162 -32.72 -43.50 -34.74
C ALA A 162 -32.04 -44.14 -35.97
N ALA A 163 -32.11 -45.47 -36.05
CA ALA A 163 -31.97 -46.23 -37.29
C ALA A 163 -33.22 -47.12 -37.44
N SER A 164 -33.71 -47.26 -38.68
CA SER A 164 -34.91 -47.97 -39.15
C SER A 164 -36.26 -47.32 -38.82
N LYS A 165 -37.19 -47.12 -39.76
CA LYS A 165 -37.56 -47.92 -40.93
C LYS A 165 -37.69 -47.10 -42.22
#